data_AF-A0A1J0TX71-F1
#
_entry.id   AF-A0A1J0TX71-F1
#
_cell.length_a   1.000
_cell.length_b   1.000
_cell.length_c   1.000
_cell.angle_alpha   90.00
_cell.angle_beta   90.00
_cell.angle_gamma   90.00
#
_symmetry.space_group_name_H-M   'P 1'
#
loop_
_entity.id
_entity.type
_entity.pdbx_description
1 polymer ?
#
loop_
_entity_poly.entity_id
_entity_poly.type
_entity_poly.pdbx_seq_one_letter_code
_entity_poly.pdbx_strand_id
1 'polypeptide(L)'
;MSDRTRLTRKPERGTDDPAVLHRLLDEARIAHVGFVREGSPVVLPMAVGRDGDRLLLHGSTGAGMFLAARSGIEVSVAVTHLDGLVFARSAFDHSMNYRSAVLFGVATPVAPGEKEHALKVVTEHLIPGRWDEVRSPTPKELAATTVLEVPLTEVSVKVRAAGPGEDAGDGEDHSVWAGVVPLRTVADDPIPSPITGSSTALPRSVRAFL
;
A
#
# COMPACT_ATOMS: atom_id res chain seq x y z
N MET A 1 -5.37 -17.73 9.57
CA MET A 1 -6.14 -17.52 8.33
C MET A 1 -7.62 -17.74 8.59
N SER A 2 -8.47 -16.85 8.10
CA SER A 2 -9.92 -16.99 8.09
C SER A 2 -10.41 -17.60 6.77
N ASP A 3 -11.68 -18.00 6.69
CA ASP A 3 -12.29 -18.41 5.42
C ASP A 3 -12.26 -17.30 4.35
N ARG A 4 -12.32 -16.02 4.76
CA ARG A 4 -12.29 -14.86 3.86
C ARG A 4 -10.89 -14.57 3.29
N THR A 5 -9.83 -15.04 3.95
CA THR A 5 -8.44 -14.81 3.55
C THR A 5 -7.80 -16.02 2.88
N ARG A 6 -8.49 -17.17 2.81
CA ARG A 6 -8.03 -18.34 2.08
C ARG A 6 -8.07 -18.09 0.57
N LEU A 7 -6.92 -18.17 -0.09
CA LEU A 7 -6.83 -18.10 -1.55
C LEU A 7 -7.48 -19.33 -2.19
N THR A 8 -8.39 -19.12 -3.13
CA THR A 8 -9.08 -20.21 -3.86
C THR A 8 -8.46 -20.50 -5.24
N ARG A 9 -7.91 -19.47 -5.90
CA ARG A 9 -7.26 -19.59 -7.22
C ARG A 9 -5.76 -19.38 -7.10
N LYS A 10 -4.98 -20.34 -7.61
CA LYS A 10 -3.51 -20.37 -7.54
C LYS A 10 -3.02 -20.22 -6.08
N PRO A 11 -3.48 -21.07 -5.14
CA PRO A 11 -3.14 -20.97 -3.73
C PRO A 11 -1.64 -21.14 -3.46
N GLU A 12 -0.90 -21.80 -4.34
CA GLU A 12 0.56 -21.94 -4.29
C GLU A 12 1.30 -20.59 -4.38
N ARG A 13 0.61 -19.52 -4.80
CA ARG A 13 1.12 -18.14 -4.79
C ARG A 13 0.91 -17.44 -3.44
N GLY A 14 0.19 -18.08 -2.53
CA GLY A 14 -0.05 -17.58 -1.18
C GLY A 14 1.16 -17.78 -0.27
N THR A 15 1.30 -16.92 0.73
CA THR A 15 2.27 -17.10 1.80
C THR A 15 1.70 -16.58 3.12
N ASP A 16 2.02 -17.28 4.19
CA ASP A 16 1.70 -16.88 5.57
C ASP A 16 2.91 -16.31 6.31
N ASP A 17 4.04 -16.09 5.61
CA ASP A 17 5.24 -15.50 6.20
C ASP A 17 5.00 -14.03 6.59
N PRO A 18 5.00 -13.68 7.90
CA PRO A 18 4.78 -12.32 8.35
C PRO A 18 5.86 -11.36 7.83
N ALA A 19 7.08 -11.84 7.60
CA ALA A 19 8.16 -11.01 7.08
C ALA A 19 7.89 -10.58 5.62
N VAL A 20 7.22 -11.43 4.82
CA VAL A 20 6.79 -11.04 3.46
C VAL A 20 5.68 -9.99 3.54
N LEU A 21 4.69 -10.18 4.41
CA LEU A 21 3.63 -9.18 4.63
C LEU A 21 4.20 -7.83 5.06
N HIS A 22 5.08 -7.82 6.06
CA HIS A 22 5.65 -6.59 6.61
C HIS A 22 6.45 -5.83 5.55
N ARG A 23 7.33 -6.51 4.80
CA ARG A 23 8.09 -5.87 3.71
C ARG A 23 7.17 -5.28 2.64
N LEU A 24 6.14 -6.03 2.24
CA LEU A 24 5.16 -5.56 1.25
C LEU A 24 4.48 -4.26 1.71
N LEU A 25 4.04 -4.21 2.98
CA LEU A 25 3.39 -3.05 3.57
C LEU A 25 4.36 -1.89 3.82
N ASP A 26 5.61 -2.16 4.20
CA ASP A 26 6.66 -1.14 4.41
C ASP A 26 7.07 -0.43 3.11
N GLU A 27 7.05 -1.16 1.99
CA GLU A 27 7.25 -0.60 0.66
C GLU A 27 6.02 0.16 0.16
N ALA A 28 4.84 -0.09 0.71
CA ALA A 28 3.61 0.54 0.27
C ALA A 28 3.59 2.04 0.58
N ARG A 29 3.11 2.84 -0.37
CA ARG A 29 2.79 4.26 -0.15
C ARG A 29 1.29 4.53 -0.28
N ILE A 30 0.60 3.67 -1.03
CA ILE A 30 -0.82 3.78 -1.31
C ILE A 30 -1.47 2.44 -0.96
N ALA A 31 -2.63 2.50 -0.32
CA ALA A 31 -3.56 1.41 -0.16
C ALA A 31 -4.93 1.77 -0.73
N HIS A 32 -5.68 0.78 -1.21
CA HIS A 32 -7.05 0.95 -1.68
C HIS A 32 -8.01 0.44 -0.62
N VAL A 33 -8.76 1.35 -0.01
CA VAL A 33 -9.64 1.07 1.13
C VAL A 33 -11.07 0.94 0.63
N GLY A 34 -11.53 -0.30 0.57
CA GLY A 34 -12.91 -0.69 0.25
C GLY A 34 -13.80 -0.69 1.50
N PHE A 35 -14.97 -0.07 1.43
CA PHE A 35 -16.00 -0.13 2.47
C PHE A 35 -17.39 0.07 1.86
N VAL A 36 -18.45 -0.19 2.62
CA VAL A 36 -19.83 0.05 2.19
C VAL A 36 -20.34 1.34 2.80
N ARG A 37 -20.86 2.24 1.97
CA ARG A 37 -21.55 3.47 2.40
C ARG A 37 -22.92 3.52 1.74
N GLU A 38 -23.97 3.66 2.54
CA GLU A 38 -25.35 3.77 2.04
C GLU A 38 -25.71 2.59 1.10
N GLY A 39 -25.27 1.38 1.47
CA GLY A 39 -25.49 0.15 0.69
C GLY A 39 -24.61 0.00 -0.56
N SER A 40 -23.76 0.98 -0.89
CA SER A 40 -22.90 0.96 -2.07
C SER A 40 -21.43 0.71 -1.70
N PRO A 41 -20.69 -0.14 -2.46
CA PRO A 41 -19.26 -0.29 -2.27
C PRO A 41 -18.53 0.96 -2.75
N VAL A 42 -17.58 1.44 -1.93
CA VAL A 42 -16.71 2.57 -2.21
C VAL A 42 -15.27 2.08 -2.06
N VAL A 43 -14.37 2.52 -2.95
CA VAL A 43 -12.94 2.26 -2.84
C VAL A 43 -12.20 3.59 -2.88
N LEU A 44 -11.44 3.90 -1.84
CA LEU A 44 -10.64 5.12 -1.75
C LEU A 44 -9.15 4.78 -1.81
N PRO A 45 -8.36 5.41 -2.72
CA PRO A 45 -6.91 5.38 -2.64
C PRO A 45 -6.46 6.28 -1.49
N MET A 46 -5.62 5.75 -0.60
CA MET A 46 -5.16 6.45 0.60
C MET A 46 -3.68 6.22 0.85
N ALA A 47 -3.01 7.24 1.35
CA ALA A 47 -1.71 7.07 1.97
C ALA A 47 -1.81 6.16 3.20
N VAL A 48 -0.81 5.31 3.41
CA VAL A 48 -0.78 4.33 4.50
C VAL A 48 0.56 4.38 5.23
N GLY A 49 0.53 4.08 6.53
CA GLY A 49 1.72 3.73 7.30
C GLY A 49 1.49 2.43 8.07
N ARG A 50 2.51 1.59 8.20
CA ARG A 50 2.46 0.41 9.08
C ARG A 50 3.09 0.74 10.42
N ASP A 51 2.40 0.41 11.50
CA ASP A 51 2.88 0.51 12.87
C ASP A 51 2.76 -0.87 13.53
N GLY A 52 3.87 -1.63 13.57
CA GLY A 52 3.84 -3.02 14.04
C GLY A 52 2.80 -3.86 13.30
N ASP A 53 1.77 -4.29 14.02
CA ASP A 53 0.68 -5.17 13.57
C ASP A 53 -0.62 -4.40 13.20
N ARG A 54 -0.53 -3.09 12.95
CA ARG A 54 -1.66 -2.27 12.46
C ARG A 54 -1.28 -1.42 11.25
N LEU A 55 -2.26 -1.12 10.40
CA LEU A 55 -2.16 -0.08 9.39
C LEU A 55 -2.83 1.20 9.87
N LEU A 56 -2.19 2.32 9.57
CA LEU A 56 -2.65 3.66 9.91
C LEU A 56 -3.09 4.39 8.64
N LEU A 57 -4.30 4.94 8.67
CA LEU A 57 -4.92 5.71 7.60
C LEU A 57 -5.31 7.08 8.15
N HIS A 58 -4.87 8.17 7.53
CA HIS A 58 -5.20 9.52 8.01
C HIS A 58 -6.02 10.31 6.99
N GLY A 59 -6.80 11.27 7.48
CA GLY A 59 -7.59 12.16 6.64
C GLY A 59 -8.40 13.17 7.45
N SER A 60 -9.20 13.96 6.76
CA SER A 60 -10.02 15.01 7.40
C SER A 60 -11.08 14.40 8.33
N THR A 61 -11.29 15.01 9.48
CA THR A 61 -12.39 14.67 10.40
C THR A 61 -13.77 14.78 9.74
N GLY A 62 -13.92 15.63 8.73
CA GLY A 62 -15.17 15.82 7.99
C GLY A 62 -15.35 14.91 6.77
N ALA A 63 -14.36 14.08 6.43
CA ALA A 63 -14.47 13.20 5.27
C ALA A 63 -15.39 12.01 5.57
N GLY A 64 -16.21 11.61 4.58
CA GLY A 64 -17.30 10.64 4.78
C GLY A 64 -16.86 9.30 5.38
N MET A 65 -15.72 8.74 4.95
CA MET A 65 -15.17 7.51 5.52
C MET A 65 -14.80 7.68 7.00
N PHE A 66 -14.15 8.79 7.35
CA PHE A 66 -13.69 9.06 8.72
C PHE A 66 -14.84 9.39 9.67
N LEU A 67 -15.90 10.03 9.17
CA LEU A 67 -17.15 10.21 9.90
C LEU A 67 -17.83 8.86 10.18
N ALA A 68 -17.90 7.97 9.18
CA ALA A 68 -18.49 6.64 9.32
C ALA A 68 -17.66 5.73 10.24
N ALA A 69 -16.34 5.89 10.25
CA ALA A 69 -15.44 5.11 11.09
C ALA A 69 -15.43 5.50 12.57
N ARG A 70 -16.15 6.56 13.01
CA ARG A 70 -16.13 7.02 14.42
C ARG A 70 -16.53 5.94 15.43
N SER A 71 -17.40 5.02 15.01
CA SER A 71 -17.85 3.87 15.82
C SER A 71 -17.27 2.53 15.32
N GLY A 72 -16.25 2.58 14.45
CA GLY A 72 -15.77 1.44 13.70
C GLY A 72 -16.51 1.26 12.37
N ILE A 73 -15.76 0.93 11.31
CA ILE A 73 -16.32 0.55 10.01
C ILE A 73 -15.59 -0.67 9.46
N GLU A 74 -16.33 -1.66 8.96
CA GLU A 74 -15.71 -2.77 8.24
C GLU A 74 -15.06 -2.28 6.95
N VAL A 75 -13.81 -2.66 6.76
CA VAL A 75 -13.02 -2.34 5.58
C VAL A 75 -12.37 -3.58 4.99
N SER A 76 -12.11 -3.51 3.69
CA SER A 76 -11.14 -4.33 2.97
C SER A 76 -10.04 -3.41 2.47
N VAL A 77 -8.79 -3.64 2.84
CA VAL A 77 -7.66 -2.83 2.35
C VAL A 77 -6.79 -3.67 1.43
N ALA A 78 -6.58 -3.17 0.22
CA ALA A 78 -5.73 -3.81 -0.77
C ALA A 78 -4.46 -2.98 -1.02
N VAL A 79 -3.31 -3.65 -0.95
CA VAL A 79 -2.01 -3.10 -1.33
C VAL A 79 -1.43 -3.99 -2.43
N THR A 80 -0.96 -3.38 -3.52
CA THR A 80 -0.39 -4.10 -4.66
C THR A 80 0.85 -3.38 -5.18
N HIS A 81 1.92 -4.14 -5.36
CA HIS A 81 3.11 -3.75 -6.13
C HIS A 81 3.13 -4.53 -7.43
N LEU A 82 3.23 -3.84 -8.56
CA LEU A 82 3.38 -4.43 -9.89
C LEU A 82 4.87 -4.48 -10.23
N ASP A 83 5.41 -5.69 -10.29
CA ASP A 83 6.86 -5.92 -10.45
C ASP A 83 7.24 -6.32 -11.89
N GLY A 84 6.26 -6.63 -12.76
CA GLY A 84 6.55 -6.90 -14.17
C GLY A 84 5.36 -7.41 -14.99
N LEU A 85 5.48 -7.31 -16.31
CA LEU A 85 4.55 -7.90 -17.28
C LEU A 85 5.11 -9.22 -17.79
N VAL A 86 4.27 -10.24 -17.87
CA VAL A 86 4.66 -11.57 -18.38
C VAL A 86 4.03 -11.80 -19.73
N PHE A 87 4.91 -11.92 -20.72
CA PHE A 87 4.59 -12.20 -22.10
C PHE A 87 4.73 -13.72 -22.31
N ALA A 88 3.61 -14.39 -22.56
CA ALA A 88 3.57 -15.77 -22.98
C ALA A 88 3.38 -15.85 -24.51
N ARG A 89 3.44 -17.06 -25.06
CA ARG A 89 3.23 -17.30 -26.49
C ARG A 89 1.75 -17.34 -26.88
N SER A 90 0.90 -17.74 -25.94
CA SER A 90 -0.55 -17.67 -26.08
C SER A 90 -1.10 -16.37 -25.46
N ALA A 91 -2.16 -15.82 -26.08
CA ALA A 91 -2.85 -14.65 -25.53
C ALA A 91 -3.50 -14.94 -24.15
N PHE A 92 -3.78 -16.22 -23.87
CA PHE A 92 -4.41 -16.66 -22.63
C PHE A 92 -3.45 -16.66 -21.44
N ASP A 93 -2.17 -16.96 -21.67
CA ASP A 93 -1.18 -17.16 -20.61
C ASP A 93 -0.40 -15.88 -20.23
N HIS A 94 -0.71 -14.75 -20.89
CA HIS A 94 -0.21 -13.45 -20.45
C HIS A 94 -0.56 -13.18 -18.98
N SER A 95 0.38 -12.56 -18.26
CA SER A 95 0.21 -12.32 -16.83
C SER A 95 1.05 -11.14 -16.35
N MET A 96 1.20 -11.03 -15.03
CA MET A 96 2.02 -10.03 -14.36
C MET A 96 2.73 -10.63 -13.16
N ASN A 97 3.95 -10.18 -12.89
CA ASN A 97 4.60 -10.37 -11.59
C ASN A 97 4.14 -9.27 -10.63
N TYR A 98 3.80 -9.67 -9.41
CA TYR A 98 3.23 -8.77 -8.41
C TYR A 98 3.43 -9.31 -6.99
N ARG A 99 3.30 -8.41 -6.03
CA ARG A 99 3.14 -8.70 -4.60
C ARG A 99 1.90 -7.96 -4.13
N SER A 100 0.94 -8.67 -3.55
CA SER A 100 -0.29 -8.06 -3.03
C SER A 100 -0.68 -8.59 -1.66
N ALA A 101 -1.24 -7.71 -0.84
CA ALA A 101 -1.92 -8.07 0.39
C ALA A 101 -3.36 -7.56 0.35
N VAL A 102 -4.30 -8.40 0.79
CA VAL A 102 -5.69 -8.00 1.06
C VAL A 102 -5.99 -8.33 2.51
N LEU A 103 -6.37 -7.31 3.27
CA LEU A 103 -6.73 -7.42 4.68
C LEU A 103 -8.17 -7.00 4.91
N PHE A 104 -8.80 -7.66 5.86
CA PHE A 104 -10.13 -7.33 6.34
C PHE A 104 -10.04 -6.93 7.82
N GLY A 105 -10.83 -5.95 8.21
CA GLY A 105 -10.84 -5.52 9.61
C GLY A 105 -11.85 -4.41 9.86
N VAL A 106 -11.96 -4.00 11.12
CA VAL A 106 -12.74 -2.83 11.52
C VAL A 106 -11.77 -1.66 11.68
N ALA A 107 -11.89 -0.66 10.82
CA ALA A 107 -11.13 0.58 10.96
C ALA A 107 -11.72 1.41 12.09
N THR A 108 -10.91 1.74 13.10
CA THR A 108 -11.34 2.51 14.28
C THR A 108 -10.39 3.69 14.53
N PRO A 109 -10.83 4.79 15.16
CA PRO A 109 -9.94 5.89 15.49
C PRO A 109 -8.88 5.46 16.50
N VAL A 110 -7.63 5.85 16.29
CA VAL A 110 -6.56 5.67 17.30
C VAL A 110 -6.92 6.41 18.60
N ALA A 111 -6.37 5.96 19.72
CA ALA A 111 -6.59 6.61 20.99
C ALA A 111 -6.15 8.09 20.95
N PRO A 112 -6.85 9.03 21.63
CA PRO A 112 -6.52 10.45 21.56
C PRO A 112 -5.06 10.80 21.88
N GLY A 113 -4.41 10.07 22.80
CA GLY A 113 -3.01 10.25 23.16
C GLY A 113 -1.99 9.72 22.14
N GLU A 114 -2.41 8.88 21.19
CA GLU A 114 -1.53 8.27 20.19
C GLU A 114 -1.51 9.03 18.85
N LYS A 115 -2.41 10.00 18.67
CA LYS A 115 -2.67 10.62 17.37
C LYS A 115 -1.45 11.27 16.72
N GLU A 116 -0.63 11.97 17.50
CA GLU A 116 0.59 12.60 17.00
C GLU A 116 1.63 11.55 16.60
N HIS A 117 1.78 10.50 17.41
CA HIS A 117 2.64 9.36 17.08
C HIS A 117 2.17 8.67 15.80
N ALA A 118 0.87 8.43 15.65
CA ALA A 118 0.31 7.78 14.47
C ALA A 118 0.53 8.62 13.20
N LEU A 119 0.40 9.96 13.28
CA LEU A 119 0.76 10.86 12.18
C LEU A 119 2.25 10.86 11.89
N LYS A 120 3.10 10.77 12.92
CA LYS A 120 4.54 10.60 12.74
C LYS A 120 4.84 9.32 11.98
N VAL A 121 4.24 8.18 12.37
CA VAL A 121 4.44 6.90 11.67
C VAL A 121 4.04 7.01 10.21
N VAL A 122 2.85 7.55 9.90
CA VAL A 122 2.43 7.72 8.49
C VAL A 122 3.41 8.63 7.73
N THR A 123 3.86 9.72 8.34
CA THR A 123 4.83 10.64 7.71
C THR A 123 6.15 9.94 7.42
N GLU A 124 6.71 9.25 8.40
CA GLU A 124 8.00 8.55 8.29
C GLU A 124 7.93 7.35 7.36
N HIS A 125 6.78 6.68 7.28
CA HIS A 125 6.54 5.59 6.33
C HIS A 125 6.56 6.10 4.89
N LEU A 126 5.93 7.25 4.63
CA LEU A 126 5.89 7.85 3.30
C LEU A 126 7.23 8.48 2.92
N ILE A 127 7.81 9.26 3.83
CA ILE A 127 8.96 10.13 3.62
C ILE A 127 9.90 10.01 4.83
N PRO A 128 10.76 8.97 4.87
CA PRO A 128 11.62 8.71 6.01
C PRO A 128 12.52 9.90 6.38
N GLY A 129 12.56 10.22 7.68
CA GLY A 129 13.30 11.33 8.27
C GLY A 129 12.62 12.70 8.13
N ARG A 130 11.47 12.80 7.47
CA ARG A 130 10.85 14.09 7.17
C ARG A 130 10.25 14.76 8.40
N TRP A 131 9.75 13.99 9.37
CA TRP A 131 9.08 14.52 10.55
C TRP A 131 9.98 15.49 11.32
N ASP A 132 11.26 15.14 11.47
CA ASP A 132 12.22 15.93 12.23
C ASP A 132 12.81 17.13 11.43
N GLU A 133 12.53 17.22 10.13
CA GLU A 133 12.99 18.31 9.25
C GLU A 133 11.96 19.45 9.10
N VAL A 134 10.73 19.26 9.59
CA VAL A 134 9.64 20.23 9.52
C VAL A 134 9.09 20.51 10.92
N ARG A 135 8.33 21.60 11.07
CA ARG A 135 7.63 21.87 12.34
C ARG A 135 6.63 20.76 12.66
N SER A 136 6.44 20.47 13.94
CA SER A 136 5.35 19.60 14.39
C SER A 136 3.97 20.15 14.01
N PRO A 137 2.94 19.28 13.92
CA PRO A 137 1.56 19.70 13.75
C PRO A 137 1.09 20.62 14.89
N THR A 138 0.35 21.66 14.55
CA THR A 138 -0.32 22.53 15.51
C THR A 138 -1.53 21.82 16.14
N PRO A 139 -2.01 22.28 17.31
CA PRO A 139 -3.25 21.75 17.90
C PRO A 139 -4.46 21.82 16.96
N LYS A 140 -4.55 22.86 16.12
CA LYS A 140 -5.62 23.01 15.13
C LYS A 140 -5.52 21.97 14.01
N GLU A 141 -4.33 21.71 13.51
CA GLU A 141 -4.09 20.67 12.50
C GLU A 141 -4.42 19.29 13.06
N LEU A 142 -3.95 18.99 14.28
CA LEU A 142 -4.30 17.75 14.98
C LEU A 142 -5.82 17.62 15.15
N ALA A 143 -6.53 18.68 15.53
CA ALA A 143 -7.99 18.65 15.68
C ALA A 143 -8.74 18.42 14.35
N ALA A 144 -8.17 18.84 13.22
CA ALA A 144 -8.78 18.71 11.89
C ALA A 144 -8.53 17.35 11.22
N THR A 145 -7.64 16.53 11.76
CA THR A 145 -7.27 15.22 11.20
C THR A 145 -7.86 14.08 12.03
N THR A 146 -8.22 12.96 11.43
CA THR A 146 -8.45 11.69 12.12
C THR A 146 -7.42 10.69 11.62
N VAL A 147 -6.90 9.85 12.52
CA VAL A 147 -6.13 8.67 12.15
C VAL A 147 -6.92 7.44 12.56
N LEU A 148 -7.13 6.53 11.62
CA LEU A 148 -7.75 5.25 11.82
C LEU A 148 -6.68 4.18 11.86
N GLU A 149 -6.86 3.18 12.73
CA GLU A 149 -6.09 1.95 12.73
C GLU A 149 -6.91 0.79 12.20
N VAL A 150 -6.25 -0.10 11.46
CA VAL A 150 -6.81 -1.37 10.97
C VAL A 150 -5.88 -2.50 11.42
N PRO A 151 -6.36 -3.48 12.21
CA PRO A 151 -5.53 -4.61 12.64
C PRO A 151 -5.07 -5.49 11.48
N LEU A 152 -3.84 -6.00 11.55
CA LEU A 152 -3.29 -6.98 10.59
C LEU A 152 -3.62 -8.43 10.98
N THR A 153 -4.75 -8.68 11.64
CA THR A 153 -5.13 -10.01 12.14
C THR A 153 -5.77 -10.91 11.09
N GLU A 154 -6.37 -10.34 10.06
CA GLU A 154 -7.05 -11.07 8.98
C GLU A 154 -6.53 -10.59 7.62
N VAL A 155 -5.43 -11.21 7.18
CA VAL A 155 -4.71 -10.82 5.95
C VAL A 155 -4.45 -12.03 5.07
N SER A 156 -4.49 -11.80 3.76
CA SER A 156 -4.01 -12.73 2.74
C SER A 156 -2.89 -12.07 1.94
N VAL A 157 -1.81 -12.81 1.67
CA VAL A 157 -0.71 -12.36 0.83
C VAL A 157 -0.64 -13.24 -0.40
N LYS A 158 -0.43 -12.63 -1.57
CA LYS A 158 -0.26 -13.33 -2.84
C LYS A 158 0.90 -12.74 -3.62
N VAL A 159 1.82 -13.59 -4.06
CA VAL A 159 3.03 -13.19 -4.78
C VAL A 159 3.19 -14.01 -6.05
N ARG A 160 3.58 -13.35 -7.14
CA ARG A 160 4.04 -14.00 -8.37
C ARG A 160 5.33 -13.33 -8.83
N ALA A 161 6.39 -14.12 -8.95
CA ALA A 161 7.68 -13.69 -9.46
C ALA A 161 8.24 -14.81 -10.36
N ALA A 162 7.62 -15.01 -11.52
CA ALA A 162 7.91 -16.12 -12.44
C ALA A 162 7.82 -15.70 -13.90
N GLY A 163 8.46 -16.47 -14.78
CA GLY A 163 8.31 -16.36 -16.24
C GLY A 163 6.92 -16.81 -16.74
N PRO A 164 6.72 -16.85 -18.07
CA PRO A 164 5.58 -17.57 -18.64
C PRO A 164 5.65 -19.07 -18.24
N GLY A 165 4.49 -19.72 -18.13
CA GLY A 165 4.45 -21.16 -17.90
C GLY A 165 4.50 -21.86 -19.24
N GLU A 166 5.62 -22.52 -19.56
CA GLU A 166 5.90 -23.06 -20.90
C GLU A 166 6.52 -24.44 -20.77
N ASP A 167 6.29 -25.30 -21.77
CA ASP A 167 6.88 -26.62 -21.88
C ASP A 167 7.34 -26.86 -23.33
N ALA A 168 8.44 -27.59 -23.53
CA ALA A 168 8.99 -27.80 -24.89
C ALA A 168 8.04 -28.50 -25.87
N GLY A 169 7.00 -29.18 -25.38
CA GLY A 169 5.99 -29.89 -26.16
C GLY A 169 4.57 -29.34 -26.00
N ASP A 170 4.41 -28.08 -25.58
CA ASP A 170 3.10 -27.43 -25.39
C ASP A 170 2.35 -27.16 -26.70
N GLY A 171 3.02 -27.27 -27.85
CA GLY A 171 2.44 -27.02 -29.17
C GLY A 171 2.37 -25.54 -29.54
N GLU A 172 2.97 -24.67 -28.73
CA GLU A 172 3.05 -23.24 -29.01
C GLU A 172 4.14 -22.93 -30.06
N ASP A 173 3.99 -21.81 -30.74
CA ASP A 173 5.01 -21.33 -31.69
C ASP A 173 6.20 -20.72 -30.95
N HIS A 174 7.28 -21.49 -30.78
CA HIS A 174 8.46 -21.04 -30.04
C HIS A 174 9.31 -20.00 -30.78
N SER A 175 8.93 -19.62 -32.01
CA SER A 175 9.47 -18.44 -32.68
C SER A 175 8.86 -17.12 -32.17
N VAL A 176 7.70 -17.18 -31.50
CA VAL A 176 7.11 -16.04 -30.79
C VAL A 176 7.90 -15.76 -29.51
N TRP A 177 8.25 -14.49 -29.29
CA TRP A 177 8.98 -14.07 -28.10
C TRP A 177 8.12 -14.20 -26.85
N ALA A 178 8.71 -14.77 -25.79
CA ALA A 178 8.11 -14.90 -24.47
C ALA A 178 9.13 -14.52 -23.41
N GLY A 179 8.66 -13.98 -22.28
CA GLY A 179 9.54 -13.50 -21.23
C GLY A 179 8.83 -12.57 -20.24
N VAL A 180 9.64 -11.82 -19.50
CA VAL A 180 9.16 -10.85 -18.51
C VAL A 180 9.76 -9.49 -18.84
N VAL A 181 8.92 -8.46 -18.81
CA VAL A 181 9.36 -7.06 -18.77
C VAL A 181 9.22 -6.58 -17.33
N PRO A 182 10.32 -6.46 -16.56
CA PRO A 182 10.27 -5.98 -15.18
C PRO A 182 9.78 -4.54 -15.13
N LEU A 183 8.99 -4.22 -14.10
CA LEU A 183 8.51 -2.88 -13.81
C LEU A 183 9.01 -2.45 -12.43
N ARG A 184 9.31 -1.16 -12.30
CA ARG A 184 9.75 -0.53 -11.05
C ARG A 184 9.18 0.88 -10.95
N THR A 185 8.87 1.29 -9.74
CA THR A 185 8.63 2.70 -9.41
C THR A 185 9.96 3.33 -9.03
N VAL A 186 10.26 4.49 -9.61
CA VAL A 186 11.49 5.23 -9.39
C VAL A 186 11.13 6.68 -9.12
N ALA A 187 11.94 7.36 -8.31
CA ALA A 187 11.88 8.81 -8.21
C ALA A 187 12.78 9.43 -9.29
N ASP A 188 12.30 10.52 -9.88
CA ASP A 188 13.11 11.40 -10.72
C ASP A 188 13.71 12.54 -9.88
N ASP A 189 14.48 13.41 -10.54
CA ASP A 189 15.06 14.60 -9.90
C ASP A 189 13.99 15.47 -9.20
N PRO A 190 14.26 15.97 -7.99
CA PRO A 190 13.27 16.72 -7.22
C PRO A 190 13.05 18.10 -7.83
N ILE A 191 11.78 18.45 -8.03
CA ILE A 191 11.38 19.75 -8.55
C ILE A 191 11.12 20.70 -7.37
N PRO A 192 11.92 21.77 -7.18
CA PRO A 192 11.73 22.68 -6.06
C PRO A 192 10.47 23.54 -6.24
N SER A 193 9.88 23.95 -5.11
CA SER A 193 8.79 24.93 -5.11
C SER A 193 9.29 26.29 -5.64
N PRO A 194 8.48 27.05 -6.41
CA PRO A 194 8.88 28.36 -6.95
C PRO A 194 9.33 29.40 -5.92
N ILE A 195 8.94 29.23 -4.65
CA ILE A 195 9.30 30.14 -3.55
C ILE A 195 10.46 29.60 -2.68
N THR A 196 10.98 28.41 -2.99
CA THR A 196 12.18 27.88 -2.33
C THR A 196 13.39 28.54 -2.95
N GLY A 197 14.19 29.26 -2.15
CA GLY A 197 15.36 29.96 -2.66
C GLY A 197 16.37 29.00 -3.29
N SER A 198 17.02 29.41 -4.39
CA SER A 198 17.93 28.57 -5.17
C SER A 198 19.15 28.04 -4.39
N SER A 199 19.50 28.66 -3.28
CA SER A 199 20.57 28.21 -2.37
C SER A 199 20.09 27.23 -1.29
N THR A 200 18.80 26.92 -1.23
CA THR A 200 18.24 26.01 -0.22
C THR A 200 18.68 24.59 -0.54
N ALA A 201 19.49 23.99 0.33
CA ALA A 201 19.94 22.62 0.16
C ALA A 201 18.75 21.65 0.27
N LEU A 202 18.78 20.58 -0.53
CA LEU A 202 17.83 19.48 -0.37
C LEU A 202 17.97 18.90 1.05
N PRO A 203 16.85 18.63 1.75
CA PRO A 203 16.91 17.91 3.01
C PRO A 203 17.43 16.47 2.84
N ARG A 204 17.81 15.82 3.94
CA ARG A 204 18.30 14.43 3.90
C ARG A 204 17.18 13.49 3.46
N SER A 205 15.96 13.70 3.93
CA SER A 205 14.78 12.90 3.56
C SER A 205 14.54 12.90 2.05
N VAL A 206 14.77 14.02 1.37
CA VAL A 206 14.60 14.14 -0.09
C VAL A 206 15.73 13.43 -0.84
N ARG A 207 16.99 13.66 -0.43
CA ARG A 207 18.15 12.99 -1.04
C ARG A 207 18.09 11.47 -0.94
N ALA A 208 17.38 10.92 0.04
CA ALA A 208 17.23 9.48 0.20
C ALA A 208 16.40 8.81 -0.91
N PHE A 209 15.72 9.59 -1.76
CA PHE A 209 14.97 9.08 -2.91
C PHE A 209 15.78 9.09 -4.22
N LEU A 210 16.99 9.68 -4.23
CA LEU A 210 17.88 9.78 -5.39
C LEU A 210 18.95 8.69 -5.35
#